data_AF-Q4DBL1-F1
#
_entry.id   AF-Q4DBL1-F1
#
_cell.length_a   1.000
_cell.length_b   1.000
_cell.length_c   1.000
_cell.angle_alpha   90.00
_cell.angle_beta   90.00
_cell.angle_gamma   90.00
#
_symmetry.space_group_name_H-M   'P 1'
#
loop_
_entity.id
_entity.type
_entity.pdbx_description
1 polymer ?
#
loop_
_entity_poly.entity_id
_entity_poly.type
_entity_poly.pdbx_seq_one_letter_code
_entity_poly.pdbx_strand_id
1 'polypeptide(L)'
;MAELVVVQRFRECQNLLDSIVANLSAISNLTSQRIVVEEAIRRTGCSADSAAANDNALRCCTDPLGMLLAFPESAVELIIAQHTEDVSALLRSLGKSQQMWCSKLQQAKEASQQRQQQQGASMTKAAASALFQVGGKECKEKSTQSPQVMLGMHALLAVLAQMHGWLQELILALRADLANPPRAVQLSQCLTRYFSQMEGAGCCTAILPLETALEQLPERVQREWEVCKARHMVDEAWVLLAS
;
A
#
# COMPACT_ATOMS: atom_id res chain seq x y z
N MET A 1 11.99 20.40 -16.67
CA MET A 1 12.39 20.24 -15.25
C MET A 1 11.26 19.66 -14.40
N ALA A 2 10.09 20.30 -14.32
CA ALA A 2 8.98 19.76 -13.54
C ALA A 2 8.55 18.35 -13.98
N GLU A 3 8.53 18.07 -15.29
CA GLU A 3 8.17 16.72 -15.77
C GLU A 3 9.14 15.64 -15.28
N LEU A 4 10.44 15.92 -15.29
CA LEU A 4 11.47 15.00 -14.79
C LEU A 4 11.27 14.69 -13.30
N VAL A 5 10.93 15.70 -12.49
CA VAL A 5 10.65 15.50 -11.06
C VAL A 5 9.42 14.62 -10.88
N VAL A 6 8.33 14.87 -11.63
CA VAL A 6 7.10 14.07 -11.54
C VAL A 6 7.36 12.61 -11.95
N VAL A 7 8.06 12.38 -13.06
CA VAL A 7 8.43 11.04 -13.55
C VAL A 7 9.33 10.31 -12.55
N GLN A 8 10.33 11.01 -12.01
CA GLN A 8 11.22 10.42 -11.00
C GLN A 8 10.45 10.02 -9.74
N ARG A 9 9.59 10.91 -9.20
CA ARG A 9 8.79 10.59 -8.01
C ARG A 9 7.77 9.49 -8.28
N PHE A 10 7.22 9.41 -9.49
CA PHE A 10 6.35 8.31 -9.89
C PHE A 10 7.07 6.96 -9.82
N ARG A 11 8.26 6.85 -10.43
CA ARG A 11 9.08 5.62 -10.40
C ARG A 11 9.51 5.26 -8.98
N GLU A 12 9.91 6.25 -8.19
CA GLU A 12 10.27 6.02 -6.79
C GLU A 12 9.09 5.51 -5.96
N CYS A 13 7.88 6.02 -6.17
CA CYS A 13 6.68 5.48 -5.53
C CYS A 13 6.39 4.05 -6.00
N GLN A 14 6.51 3.76 -7.30
CA GLN A 14 6.35 2.40 -7.82
C GLN A 14 7.31 1.42 -7.14
N ASN A 15 8.58 1.81 -6.92
CA ASN A 15 9.55 0.97 -6.22
C ASN A 15 9.23 0.75 -4.73
N LEU A 16 8.40 1.61 -4.11
CA LEU A 16 7.93 1.38 -2.73
C LEU A 16 6.91 0.25 -2.64
N LEU A 17 6.25 -0.12 -3.74
CA LEU A 17 5.26 -1.20 -3.76
C LEU A 17 5.89 -2.54 -3.38
N ASP A 18 7.11 -2.83 -3.82
CA ASP A 18 7.82 -4.07 -3.49
C ASP A 18 8.07 -4.17 -1.98
N SER A 19 8.45 -3.07 -1.34
CA SER A 19 8.62 -3.00 0.12
C SER A 19 7.28 -3.17 0.86
N ILE A 20 6.20 -2.58 0.35
CA ILE A 20 4.86 -2.73 0.92
C ILE A 20 4.41 -4.19 0.82
N VAL A 21 4.54 -4.80 -0.36
CA VAL A 21 4.22 -6.20 -0.62
C VAL A 21 5.02 -7.13 0.29
N ALA A 22 6.33 -6.91 0.41
CA ALA A 22 7.18 -7.72 1.30
C ALA A 22 6.74 -7.63 2.78
N ASN A 23 6.43 -6.43 3.27
CA ASN A 23 5.93 -6.25 4.63
C ASN A 23 4.57 -6.93 4.83
N LEU A 24 3.65 -6.86 3.86
CA LEU A 24 2.33 -7.51 3.94
C LEU A 24 2.47 -9.04 3.95
N SER A 25 3.32 -9.60 3.09
CA SER A 25 3.62 -11.04 3.07
C SER A 25 4.22 -11.50 4.40
N ALA A 26 5.12 -10.71 4.99
CA ALA A 26 5.70 -11.01 6.31
C ALA A 26 4.65 -10.96 7.43
N ILE A 27 3.75 -9.98 7.42
CA ILE A 27 2.62 -9.90 8.37
C ILE A 27 1.70 -11.11 8.22
N SER A 28 1.36 -11.49 6.99
CA SER A 28 0.54 -12.69 6.72
C SER A 28 1.19 -13.93 7.32
N ASN A 29 2.49 -14.15 7.02
CA ASN A 29 3.23 -15.31 7.50
C ASN A 29 3.30 -15.35 9.05
N LEU A 30 3.69 -14.26 9.69
CA LEU A 30 3.76 -14.19 11.16
C LEU A 30 2.38 -14.36 11.82
N THR A 31 1.32 -13.84 11.21
CA THR A 31 -0.04 -14.01 11.72
C THR A 31 -0.48 -15.48 11.63
N SER A 32 -0.22 -16.15 10.50
CA SER A 32 -0.50 -17.58 10.35
C SER A 32 0.32 -18.43 11.34
N GLN A 33 1.62 -18.14 11.51
CA GLN A 33 2.46 -18.82 12.51
C GLN A 33 1.91 -18.64 13.92
N ARG A 34 1.52 -17.42 14.29
CA ARG A 34 0.91 -17.13 15.58
C ARG A 34 -0.37 -17.93 15.80
N ILE A 35 -1.27 -17.98 14.82
CA ILE A 35 -2.54 -18.73 14.93
C ILE A 35 -2.26 -20.22 15.12
N VAL A 36 -1.29 -20.77 14.39
CA VAL A 36 -0.84 -22.16 14.53
C VAL A 36 -0.30 -22.45 15.93
N VAL A 37 0.53 -21.54 16.49
CA VAL A 37 1.07 -21.66 17.85
C VAL A 37 -0.06 -21.56 18.91
N GLU A 38 -0.96 -20.59 18.78
CA GLU A 38 -2.09 -20.42 19.70
C GLU A 38 -3.05 -21.63 19.67
N GLU A 39 -3.29 -22.21 18.49
CA GLU A 39 -4.10 -23.42 18.34
C GLU A 39 -3.40 -24.65 18.94
N ALA A 40 -2.08 -24.78 18.77
CA ALA A 40 -1.31 -25.85 19.40
C ALA A 40 -1.42 -25.80 20.93
N ILE A 41 -1.27 -24.62 21.54
CA ILE A 41 -1.43 -24.40 22.99
C ILE A 41 -2.85 -24.77 23.45
N ARG A 42 -3.87 -24.36 22.69
CA ARG A 42 -5.27 -24.65 23.03
C ARG A 42 -5.54 -26.16 23.08
N ARG A 43 -4.95 -26.92 22.15
CA ARG A 43 -5.08 -28.39 22.09
C ARG A 43 -4.31 -29.08 23.22
N THR A 44 -3.21 -28.52 23.69
CA THR A 44 -2.39 -29.10 24.75
C THR A 44 -2.91 -28.77 26.15
N GLY A 45 -3.38 -27.54 26.38
CA GLY A 45 -3.89 -27.06 27.67
C GLY A 45 -5.19 -27.73 28.15
N CYS A 46 -5.95 -28.39 27.25
CA CYS A 46 -7.18 -29.09 27.63
C CYS A 46 -6.94 -30.50 28.22
N SER A 47 -5.70 -30.99 28.31
CA SER A 47 -5.38 -32.37 28.66
C SER A 47 -4.90 -32.57 30.10
N ALA A 48 -5.43 -31.80 31.06
CA ALA A 48 -5.01 -31.78 32.46
C ALA A 48 -5.35 -33.04 33.29
N ASP A 49 -5.97 -34.06 32.70
CA ASP A 49 -6.22 -35.33 33.39
C ASP A 49 -4.99 -36.25 33.32
N SER A 50 -4.59 -36.73 34.49
CA SER A 50 -3.33 -37.38 34.90
C SER A 50 -2.80 -38.58 34.09
N ALA A 51 -3.39 -38.93 32.95
CA ALA A 51 -2.86 -39.91 32.00
C ALA A 51 -1.89 -39.30 30.96
N ALA A 52 -1.84 -37.97 30.87
CA ALA A 52 -1.22 -37.25 29.75
C ALA A 52 0.32 -37.23 29.72
N ALA A 53 1.03 -37.70 30.74
CA ALA A 53 2.51 -37.62 30.73
C ALA A 53 3.15 -38.44 29.60
N ASN A 54 2.63 -39.65 29.35
CA ASN A 54 3.09 -40.50 28.24
C ASN A 54 2.61 -39.99 26.88
N ASP A 55 1.39 -39.46 26.82
CA ASP A 55 0.82 -38.89 25.60
C ASP A 55 1.53 -37.59 25.20
N ASN A 56 1.95 -36.76 26.16
CA ASN A 56 2.70 -35.55 25.90
C ASN A 56 4.09 -35.86 25.32
N ALA A 57 4.79 -36.87 25.85
CA ALA A 57 6.07 -37.31 25.30
C ALA A 57 5.92 -37.88 23.87
N LEU A 58 4.85 -38.63 23.59
CA LEU A 58 4.54 -39.11 22.24
C LEU A 58 4.18 -37.96 21.30
N ARG A 59 3.40 -36.97 21.75
CA ARG A 59 3.04 -35.79 20.96
C ARG A 59 4.26 -34.93 20.64
N CYS A 60 5.18 -34.72 21.60
CA CYS A 60 6.46 -34.03 21.36
C CYS A 60 7.25 -34.60 20.17
N CYS A 61 7.14 -35.91 19.94
CA CYS A 61 7.92 -36.62 18.93
C CYS A 61 7.17 -36.86 17.61
N THR A 62 5.86 -36.62 17.56
CA THR A 62 5.00 -36.97 16.40
C THR A 62 4.32 -35.77 15.75
N ASP A 63 4.08 -34.70 16.50
CA ASP A 63 3.57 -33.42 15.98
C ASP A 63 4.72 -32.40 15.96
N PRO A 64 5.03 -31.75 14.81
CA PRO A 64 6.02 -30.68 14.76
C PRO A 64 5.80 -29.58 15.80
N LEU A 65 4.53 -29.30 16.14
CA LEU A 65 4.16 -28.34 17.18
C LEU A 65 4.07 -28.98 18.57
N GLY A 66 4.07 -30.31 18.64
CA GLY A 66 4.15 -31.05 19.89
C GLY A 66 5.41 -30.71 20.68
N MET A 67 6.51 -30.31 20.02
CA MET A 67 7.71 -29.81 20.71
C MET A 67 7.43 -28.60 21.62
N LEU A 68 6.37 -27.83 21.38
CA LEU A 68 5.97 -26.72 22.27
C LEU A 68 5.65 -27.21 23.69
N LEU A 69 5.24 -28.47 23.87
CA LEU A 69 5.02 -29.11 25.17
C LEU A 69 6.32 -29.29 25.98
N ALA A 70 7.48 -29.29 25.32
CA ALA A 70 8.76 -29.41 26.00
C ALA A 70 9.23 -28.08 26.62
N PHE A 71 8.57 -26.96 26.27
CA PHE A 71 8.88 -25.64 26.79
C PHE A 71 7.92 -25.25 27.92
N PRO A 72 8.37 -24.48 28.92
CA PRO A 72 7.45 -23.92 29.91
C PRO A 72 6.46 -22.96 29.23
N GLU A 73 5.25 -22.85 29.80
CA GLU A 73 4.18 -21.96 29.30
C GLU A 73 4.68 -20.52 29.07
N SER A 74 5.52 -20.01 29.97
CA SER A 74 6.14 -18.69 29.86
C SER A 74 7.02 -18.50 28.63
N ALA A 75 7.67 -19.56 28.12
CA ALA A 75 8.45 -19.48 26.89
C ALA A 75 7.52 -19.38 25.67
N VAL A 76 6.35 -20.02 25.70
CA VAL A 76 5.38 -19.94 24.61
C VAL A 76 4.66 -18.59 24.60
N GLU A 77 4.32 -18.06 25.77
CA GLU A 77 3.83 -16.68 25.92
C GLU A 77 4.84 -15.67 25.36
N LEU A 78 6.14 -15.86 25.61
CA LEU A 78 7.19 -15.03 25.06
C LEU A 78 7.24 -15.10 23.52
N ILE A 79 7.05 -16.27 22.92
CA ILE A 79 6.96 -16.43 21.45
C ILE A 79 5.77 -15.64 20.88
N ILE A 80 4.60 -15.73 21.51
CA ILE A 80 3.40 -14.98 21.09
C ILE A 80 3.62 -13.47 21.25
N ALA A 81 4.26 -13.05 22.35
CA ALA A 81 4.61 -11.66 22.60
C ALA A 81 5.59 -11.14 21.53
N GLN A 82 6.62 -11.93 21.18
CA GLN A 82 7.57 -11.60 20.12
C GLN A 82 6.87 -11.45 18.77
N HIS A 83 5.99 -12.38 18.39
CA HIS A 83 5.20 -12.26 17.15
C HIS A 83 4.38 -10.97 17.12
N THR A 84 3.81 -10.56 18.26
CA THR A 84 3.05 -9.32 18.37
C THR A 84 3.94 -8.09 18.18
N GLU A 85 5.16 -8.11 18.73
CA GLU A 85 6.15 -7.06 18.52
C GLU A 85 6.63 -6.98 17.07
N ASP A 86 6.91 -8.13 16.44
CA ASP A 86 7.35 -8.22 15.05
C ASP A 86 6.29 -7.69 14.08
N VAL A 87 5.03 -8.10 14.26
CA VAL A 87 3.89 -7.56 13.49
C VAL A 87 3.76 -6.05 13.70
N SER A 88 3.94 -5.57 14.93
CA SER A 88 3.91 -4.13 15.23
C SER A 88 5.07 -3.38 14.56
N ALA A 89 6.25 -3.99 14.45
CA ALA A 89 7.39 -3.44 13.74
C ALA A 89 7.14 -3.35 12.22
N LEU A 90 6.52 -4.38 11.63
CA LEU A 90 6.12 -4.39 10.22
C LEU A 90 5.03 -3.36 9.92
N LEU A 91 4.04 -3.20 10.80
CA LEU A 91 3.03 -2.13 10.69
C LEU A 91 3.64 -0.73 10.75
N ARG A 92 4.70 -0.55 11.55
CA ARG A 92 5.48 0.69 11.60
C ARG A 92 6.27 0.90 10.31
N SER A 93 6.86 -0.16 9.75
CA SER A 93 7.55 -0.16 8.45
C SER A 93 6.61 0.25 7.32
N LEU A 94 5.42 -0.35 7.25
CA LEU A 94 4.35 0.04 6.31
C LEU A 94 3.95 1.51 6.46
N GLY A 95 3.79 1.99 7.70
CA GLY A 95 3.52 3.40 7.97
C GLY A 95 4.61 4.34 7.44
N LYS A 96 5.88 3.97 7.58
CA LYS A 96 7.02 4.73 7.01
C LYS A 96 6.99 4.74 5.48
N SER A 97 6.71 3.62 4.84
CA SER A 97 6.59 3.54 3.37
C SER A 97 5.43 4.41 2.85
N GLN A 98 4.29 4.41 3.55
CA GLN A 98 3.15 5.28 3.24
C GLN A 98 3.50 6.77 3.40
N GLN A 99 4.21 7.15 4.47
CA GLN A 99 4.67 8.53 4.66
C GLN A 99 5.65 8.95 3.57
N MET A 100 6.56 8.05 3.17
CA MET A 100 7.49 8.31 2.08
C MET A 100 6.75 8.50 0.74
N TRP A 101 5.74 7.68 0.46
CA TRP A 101 4.85 7.85 -0.69
C TRP A 101 4.20 9.23 -0.67
N CYS A 102 3.62 9.63 0.46
CA CYS A 102 2.96 10.93 0.61
C CYS A 102 3.93 12.09 0.34
N SER A 103 5.14 12.03 0.90
CA SER A 103 6.18 13.04 0.69
C SER A 103 6.58 13.15 -0.78
N LYS A 104 6.80 12.03 -1.47
CA LYS A 104 7.14 12.00 -2.91
C LYS A 104 6.00 12.55 -3.78
N LEU A 105 4.75 12.18 -3.47
CA LEU A 105 3.57 12.71 -4.14
C LEU A 105 3.47 14.23 -3.94
N GLN A 106 3.70 14.73 -2.74
CA GLN A 106 3.64 16.15 -2.45
C GLN A 106 4.74 16.93 -3.21
N GLN A 107 5.96 16.41 -3.26
CA GLN A 107 7.04 16.99 -4.08
C GLN A 107 6.69 17.03 -5.57
N ALA A 108 6.04 15.99 -6.09
CA ALA A 108 5.59 15.95 -7.48
C ALA A 108 4.47 16.98 -7.76
N LYS A 109 3.53 17.14 -6.82
CA LYS A 109 2.47 18.18 -6.89
C LYS A 109 3.08 19.58 -6.90
N GLU A 110 4.02 19.85 -5.99
CA GLU A 110 4.70 21.15 -5.88
C GLU A 110 5.47 21.48 -7.16
N ALA A 111 6.21 20.52 -7.73
CA ALA A 111 6.91 20.71 -8.99
C ALA A 111 5.96 21.04 -10.16
N SER A 112 4.81 20.37 -10.21
CA SER A 112 3.76 20.65 -11.22
C SER A 112 3.13 22.03 -11.04
N GLN A 113 2.82 22.43 -9.80
CA GLN A 113 2.23 23.73 -9.48
C GLN A 113 3.19 24.90 -9.74
N GLN A 114 4.47 24.76 -9.39
CA GLN A 114 5.48 25.78 -9.68
C GLN A 114 5.58 26.06 -11.19
N ARG A 115 5.43 25.01 -12.02
CA ARG A 115 5.36 25.16 -13.47
C ARG A 115 4.13 25.97 -13.90
N GLN A 116 2.95 25.69 -13.33
CA GLN A 116 1.71 26.43 -13.62
C GLN A 116 1.80 27.90 -13.22
N GLN A 117 2.38 28.20 -12.06
CA GLN A 117 2.56 29.58 -11.59
C GLN A 117 3.53 30.35 -12.49
N GLN A 118 4.64 29.73 -12.92
CA GLN A 118 5.57 30.34 -13.87
C GLN A 118 4.92 30.63 -15.23
N GLN A 119 4.01 29.75 -15.69
CA GLN A 119 3.24 30.01 -16.92
C GLN A 119 2.24 31.15 -16.76
N GLY A 120 1.51 31.22 -15.64
CA GLY A 120 0.55 32.31 -15.37
C GLY A 120 1.22 33.69 -15.29
N ALA A 121 2.41 33.76 -14.70
CA ALA A 121 3.21 34.98 -14.64
C ALA A 121 3.81 35.37 -16.01
N SER A 122 4.14 34.38 -16.85
CA SER A 122 4.63 34.61 -18.22
C SER A 122 3.52 35.10 -19.15
N MET A 123 2.32 34.52 -19.07
CA MET A 123 1.17 34.95 -19.90
C MET A 123 0.69 36.36 -19.55
N THR A 124 0.69 36.74 -18.27
CA THR A 124 0.35 38.10 -17.85
C THR A 124 1.39 39.13 -18.33
N LYS A 125 2.68 38.79 -18.32
CA LYS A 125 3.72 39.63 -18.93
C LYS A 125 3.63 39.68 -20.46
N ALA A 126 3.33 38.57 -21.12
CA ALA A 126 3.17 38.54 -22.57
C ALA A 126 1.94 39.34 -23.03
N ALA A 127 0.82 39.26 -22.32
CA ALA A 127 -0.36 40.08 -22.60
C ALA A 127 -0.11 41.58 -22.38
N ALA A 128 0.63 41.94 -21.32
CA ALA A 128 1.04 43.33 -21.08
C ALA A 128 2.00 43.86 -22.17
N SER A 129 2.91 43.02 -22.68
CA SER A 129 3.84 43.39 -23.75
C SER A 129 3.22 43.36 -25.15
N ALA A 130 2.22 42.50 -25.39
CA ALA A 130 1.52 42.40 -26.67
C ALA A 130 0.64 43.62 -26.95
N LEU A 131 0.17 44.32 -25.91
CA LEU A 131 -0.54 45.60 -26.04
C LEU A 131 0.38 46.76 -26.50
N PHE A 132 1.70 46.60 -26.47
CA PHE A 132 2.67 47.64 -26.83
C PHE A 132 3.55 47.33 -28.06
N GLN A 133 3.42 46.15 -28.68
CA GLN A 133 4.23 45.78 -29.86
C GLN A 133 3.35 45.48 -31.08
N VAL A 134 2.81 46.53 -31.67
CA VAL A 134 2.40 46.55 -33.08
C VAL A 134 3.64 46.96 -33.89
N GLY A 135 4.47 46.00 -34.28
CA GLY A 135 5.68 46.27 -35.06
C GLY A 135 6.55 45.03 -35.19
N GLY A 136 6.60 44.47 -36.39
CA GLY A 136 7.12 43.12 -36.64
C GLY A 136 8.59 42.90 -36.31
N LYS A 137 8.89 41.68 -35.84
CA LYS A 137 9.98 40.81 -36.31
C LYS A 137 10.06 39.54 -35.46
N GLU A 138 10.10 38.41 -36.16
CA GLU A 138 10.65 37.11 -35.77
C GLU A 138 10.05 36.44 -34.52
N CYS A 139 9.09 35.55 -34.81
CA CYS A 139 8.57 34.53 -33.92
C CYS A 139 9.70 33.54 -33.54
N LYS A 140 10.45 33.84 -32.49
CA LYS A 140 11.27 32.85 -31.79
C LYS A 140 10.33 31.79 -31.20
N GLU A 141 10.51 30.54 -31.62
CA GLU A 141 9.99 29.31 -31.00
C GLU A 141 10.38 29.24 -29.52
N LYS A 142 9.70 30.02 -28.68
CA LYS A 142 9.71 29.80 -27.24
C LYS A 142 8.69 28.72 -26.98
N SER A 143 9.17 27.47 -27.03
CA SER A 143 8.58 26.26 -26.42
C SER A 143 7.26 26.58 -25.71
N THR A 144 6.18 26.64 -26.51
CA THR A 144 4.82 26.59 -26.00
C THR A 144 4.72 25.22 -25.38
N GLN A 145 4.95 25.17 -24.07
CA GLN A 145 4.94 23.97 -23.26
C GLN A 145 3.67 23.20 -23.60
N SER A 146 3.84 22.03 -24.23
CA SER A 146 2.71 21.43 -24.90
C SER A 146 1.66 21.01 -23.87
N PRO A 147 0.36 21.24 -24.13
CA PRO A 147 -0.71 20.81 -23.25
C PRO A 147 -0.62 19.30 -22.95
N GLN A 148 -0.02 18.54 -23.85
CA GLN A 148 0.27 17.12 -23.69
C GLN A 148 1.18 16.82 -22.50
N VAL A 149 2.26 17.59 -22.29
CA VAL A 149 3.14 17.39 -21.13
C VAL A 149 2.40 17.67 -19.82
N MET A 150 1.53 18.69 -19.80
CA MET A 150 0.69 18.94 -18.63
C MET A 150 -0.29 17.79 -18.39
N LEU A 151 -0.98 17.32 -19.43
CA LEU A 151 -1.92 16.21 -19.33
C LEU A 151 -1.24 14.96 -18.78
N GLY A 152 -0.06 14.60 -19.32
CA GLY A 152 0.72 13.46 -18.84
C GLY A 152 1.15 13.59 -17.38
N MET A 153 1.61 14.76 -16.94
CA MET A 153 1.94 14.99 -15.52
C MET A 153 0.72 14.86 -14.60
N HIS A 154 -0.45 15.36 -15.01
CA HIS A 154 -1.68 15.25 -14.22
C HIS A 154 -2.14 13.80 -14.11
N ALA A 155 -2.05 13.03 -15.20
CA ALA A 155 -2.34 11.59 -15.18
C ALA A 155 -1.42 10.83 -14.21
N LEU A 156 -0.10 11.07 -14.24
CA LEU A 156 0.84 10.46 -13.29
C LEU A 156 0.50 10.83 -11.83
N LEU A 157 0.19 12.09 -11.56
CA LEU A 157 -0.22 12.54 -10.23
C LEU A 157 -1.54 11.92 -9.77
N ALA A 158 -2.49 11.70 -10.68
CA ALA A 158 -3.78 11.07 -10.39
C ALA A 158 -3.60 9.60 -9.98
N VAL A 159 -2.78 8.84 -10.71
CA VAL A 159 -2.41 7.46 -10.33
C VAL A 159 -1.80 7.42 -8.93
N LEU A 160 -0.82 8.28 -8.66
CA LEU A 160 -0.14 8.31 -7.36
C LEU A 160 -1.07 8.70 -6.21
N ALA A 161 -1.97 9.66 -6.45
CA ALA A 161 -2.94 10.11 -5.46
C ALA A 161 -3.98 9.03 -5.15
N GLN A 162 -4.49 8.33 -6.17
CA GLN A 162 -5.45 7.26 -5.95
C GLN A 162 -4.82 6.07 -5.22
N MET A 163 -3.63 5.64 -5.64
CA MET A 163 -2.92 4.57 -4.95
C MET A 163 -2.55 4.95 -3.51
N HIS A 164 -2.21 6.21 -3.24
CA HIS A 164 -1.97 6.68 -1.89
C HIS A 164 -3.20 6.53 -0.99
N GLY A 165 -4.37 6.96 -1.48
CA GLY A 165 -5.63 6.84 -0.75
C GLY A 165 -5.97 5.38 -0.44
N TRP A 166 -5.82 4.51 -1.44
CA TRP A 166 -6.03 3.07 -1.26
C TRP A 166 -5.09 2.45 -0.22
N LEU A 167 -3.79 2.74 -0.31
CA LEU A 167 -2.78 2.27 0.66
C LEU A 167 -3.07 2.77 2.08
N GLN A 168 -3.51 4.02 2.22
CA GLN A 168 -3.90 4.58 3.52
C GLN A 168 -5.08 3.82 4.14
N GLU A 169 -6.14 3.57 3.36
CA GLU A 169 -7.29 2.80 3.81
C GLU A 169 -6.88 1.37 4.20
N LEU A 170 -6.05 0.72 3.38
CA LEU A 170 -5.53 -0.62 3.65
C LEU A 170 -4.77 -0.69 4.97
N ILE A 171 -3.83 0.24 5.20
CA ILE A 171 -3.00 0.24 6.42
C ILE A 171 -3.86 0.52 7.66
N LEU A 172 -4.88 1.39 7.55
CA LEU A 172 -5.81 1.65 8.65
C LEU A 172 -6.66 0.41 8.98
N ALA A 173 -7.18 -0.26 7.96
CA ALA A 173 -7.93 -1.51 8.11
C ALA A 173 -7.07 -2.61 8.75
N LEU A 174 -5.84 -2.76 8.28
CA LEU A 174 -4.87 -3.73 8.79
C LEU A 174 -4.56 -3.48 10.28
N ARG A 175 -4.35 -2.23 10.69
CA ARG A 175 -4.13 -1.88 12.11
C ARG A 175 -5.35 -2.19 12.98
N ALA A 176 -6.55 -1.92 12.48
CA ALA A 176 -7.78 -2.17 13.22
C ALA A 176 -8.03 -3.66 13.45
N ASP A 177 -7.86 -4.48 12.40
CA ASP A 177 -8.15 -5.91 12.47
C ASP A 177 -7.04 -6.69 13.20
N LEU A 178 -5.77 -6.30 13.09
CA LEU A 178 -4.66 -6.93 13.83
C LEU A 178 -4.66 -6.61 15.32
N ALA A 179 -5.26 -5.48 15.73
CA ALA A 179 -5.42 -5.16 17.15
C ALA A 179 -6.43 -6.08 17.84
N ASN A 180 -7.40 -6.65 17.11
CA ASN A 180 -8.45 -7.52 17.64
C ASN A 180 -8.71 -8.73 16.72
N PRO A 181 -7.77 -9.70 16.63
CA PRO A 181 -8.00 -10.95 15.90
C PRO A 181 -9.22 -11.70 16.47
N PRO A 182 -9.97 -12.51 15.70
CA PRO A 182 -9.54 -13.17 14.46
C PRO A 182 -10.27 -12.73 13.17
N ARG A 183 -11.18 -11.75 13.23
CA ARG A 183 -12.01 -11.36 12.08
C ARG A 183 -11.43 -10.15 11.36
N ALA A 184 -11.30 -10.24 10.04
CA ALA A 184 -10.83 -9.15 9.18
C ALA A 184 -12.02 -8.25 8.76
N VAL A 185 -12.68 -7.58 9.70
CA VAL A 185 -13.89 -6.80 9.38
C VAL A 185 -13.55 -5.62 8.48
N GLN A 186 -12.53 -4.84 8.84
CA GLN A 186 -12.16 -3.64 8.10
C GLN A 186 -11.45 -3.99 6.79
N LEU A 187 -10.59 -5.01 6.80
CA LEU A 187 -9.90 -5.50 5.61
C LEU A 187 -10.89 -6.06 4.59
N SER A 188 -11.88 -6.84 5.03
CA SER A 188 -12.92 -7.35 4.11
C SER A 188 -13.67 -6.19 3.44
N GLN A 189 -14.02 -5.16 4.20
CA GLN A 189 -14.66 -3.96 3.64
C GLN A 189 -13.74 -3.20 2.68
N CYS A 190 -12.47 -3.01 3.04
CA CYS A 190 -11.47 -2.36 2.19
C CYS A 190 -11.30 -3.12 0.87
N LEU A 191 -11.23 -4.45 0.92
CA LEU A 191 -11.09 -5.29 -0.26
C LEU A 191 -12.34 -5.24 -1.15
N THR A 192 -13.55 -5.31 -0.57
CA THR A 192 -14.80 -5.31 -1.33
C THR A 192 -15.15 -3.94 -1.92
N ARG A 193 -14.97 -2.83 -1.19
CA ARG A 193 -15.37 -1.48 -1.65
C ARG A 193 -14.76 -1.11 -3.00
N TYR A 194 -13.51 -1.49 -3.23
CA TYR A 194 -12.81 -1.20 -4.49
C TYR A 194 -13.20 -2.16 -5.63
N PHE A 195 -13.75 -3.35 -5.33
CA PHE A 195 -14.39 -4.18 -6.34
C PHE A 195 -15.77 -3.64 -6.75
N SER A 196 -16.62 -3.28 -5.78
CA SER A 196 -17.99 -2.85 -6.05
C SER A 196 -18.11 -1.47 -6.71
N GLN A 197 -17.05 -0.66 -6.75
CA GLN A 197 -17.08 0.57 -7.57
C GLN A 197 -17.09 0.28 -9.09
N MET A 198 -16.69 -0.91 -9.54
CA MET A 198 -16.81 -1.32 -10.95
C MET A 198 -18.15 -2.00 -11.26
N GLU A 199 -18.73 -2.69 -10.28
CA GLU A 199 -19.98 -3.43 -10.45
C GLU A 199 -21.04 -2.79 -9.56
N GLY A 200 -21.85 -1.92 -10.16
CA GLY A 200 -22.96 -1.27 -9.47
C GLY A 200 -23.85 -2.28 -8.74
N ALA A 201 -24.23 -1.90 -7.51
CA ALA A 201 -25.25 -2.50 -6.65
C ALA A 201 -24.83 -3.64 -5.70
N GLY A 202 -24.86 -3.32 -4.39
CA GLY A 202 -25.66 -4.08 -3.42
C GLY A 202 -25.10 -5.37 -2.82
N CYS A 203 -23.84 -5.73 -3.03
CA CYS A 203 -23.33 -7.01 -2.52
C CYS A 203 -22.98 -6.94 -1.02
N CYS A 204 -23.55 -7.84 -0.22
CA CYS A 204 -23.17 -8.03 1.19
C CYS A 204 -21.69 -8.40 1.28
N THR A 205 -20.89 -7.60 1.98
CA THR A 205 -19.47 -7.91 2.21
C THR A 205 -19.35 -9.15 3.09
N ALA A 206 -18.94 -10.28 2.50
CA ALA A 206 -18.59 -11.47 3.26
C ALA A 206 -17.37 -11.13 4.15
N ILE A 207 -17.53 -11.25 5.47
CA ILE A 207 -16.42 -11.04 6.40
C ILE A 207 -15.49 -12.26 6.31
N LEU A 208 -14.28 -12.02 5.80
CA LEU A 208 -13.25 -13.05 5.67
C LEU A 208 -12.57 -13.32 7.03
N PRO A 209 -12.07 -14.55 7.23
CA PRO A 209 -11.05 -14.80 8.25
C PRO A 209 -9.83 -13.91 8.03
N LEU A 210 -9.17 -13.49 9.10
CA LEU A 210 -8.00 -12.61 9.01
C LEU A 210 -6.89 -13.20 8.15
N GLU A 211 -6.58 -14.49 8.29
CA GLU A 211 -5.56 -15.17 7.47
C GLU A 211 -5.87 -15.07 5.98
N THR A 212 -7.08 -15.46 5.58
CA THR A 212 -7.52 -15.40 4.18
C THR A 212 -7.50 -13.97 3.62
N ALA A 213 -7.83 -12.97 4.45
CA ALA A 213 -7.73 -11.58 4.04
C ALA A 213 -6.28 -11.13 3.84
N LEU A 214 -5.37 -11.51 4.76
CA LEU A 214 -3.95 -11.16 4.71
C LEU A 214 -3.23 -11.80 3.52
N GLU A 215 -3.52 -13.07 3.22
CA GLU A 215 -2.94 -13.81 2.09
C GLU A 215 -3.21 -13.14 0.74
N GLN A 216 -4.36 -12.47 0.61
CA GLN A 216 -4.74 -11.79 -0.64
C GLN A 216 -4.09 -10.42 -0.81
N LEU A 217 -3.56 -9.81 0.24
CA LEU A 217 -3.09 -8.41 0.21
C LEU A 217 -1.91 -8.19 -0.75
N PRO A 218 -0.85 -9.02 -0.76
CA PRO A 218 0.30 -8.86 -1.66
C PRO A 218 -0.10 -8.73 -3.12
N GLU A 219 -0.88 -9.69 -3.62
CA GLU A 219 -1.38 -9.67 -4.99
C GLU A 219 -2.37 -8.52 -5.23
N ARG A 220 -3.19 -8.19 -4.23
CA ARG A 220 -4.15 -7.11 -4.36
C ARG A 220 -3.48 -5.76 -4.55
N VAL A 221 -2.38 -5.48 -3.84
CA VAL A 221 -1.61 -4.23 -4.01
C VAL A 221 -1.13 -4.08 -5.45
N GLN A 222 -0.61 -5.16 -6.04
CA GLN A 222 -0.14 -5.17 -7.42
C GLN A 222 -1.31 -4.98 -8.40
N ARG A 223 -2.42 -5.69 -8.19
CA ARG A 223 -3.64 -5.54 -9.01
C ARG A 223 -4.20 -4.12 -8.95
N GLU A 224 -4.29 -3.53 -7.77
CA GLU A 224 -4.80 -2.16 -7.60
C GLU A 224 -3.89 -1.13 -8.26
N TRP A 225 -2.57 -1.33 -8.22
CA TRP A 225 -1.63 -0.48 -8.96
C TRP A 225 -1.88 -0.51 -10.47
N GLU A 226 -2.09 -1.69 -11.04
CA GLU A 226 -2.44 -1.83 -12.46
C GLU A 226 -3.81 -1.20 -12.78
N VAL A 227 -4.81 -1.36 -11.91
CA VAL A 227 -6.13 -0.72 -12.05
C VAL A 227 -6.01 0.81 -12.01
N CYS A 228 -5.24 1.36 -11.08
CA CYS A 228 -4.99 2.80 -10.98
C CYS A 228 -4.34 3.33 -12.26
N LYS A 229 -3.34 2.62 -12.80
CA LYS A 229 -2.72 2.97 -14.08
C LYS A 229 -3.73 2.90 -15.22
N ALA A 230 -4.47 1.81 -15.36
CA ALA A 230 -5.46 1.65 -16.44
C ALA A 230 -6.54 2.74 -16.42
N ARG A 231 -6.91 3.25 -15.24
CA ARG A 231 -7.94 4.28 -15.08
C ARG A 231 -7.47 5.69 -15.47
N HIS A 232 -6.20 6.02 -15.24
CA HIS A 232 -5.71 7.41 -15.33
C HIS A 232 -4.62 7.63 -16.36
N MET A 233 -3.86 6.58 -16.72
CA MET A 233 -2.78 6.72 -17.68
C MET A 233 -3.34 7.02 -19.07
N VAL A 234 -2.84 8.12 -19.64
CA VAL A 234 -3.07 8.53 -21.03
C VAL A 234 -1.78 8.35 -21.83
N ASP A 235 -1.87 8.41 -23.15
CA ASP A 235 -0.72 8.24 -24.05
C ASP A 235 0.42 9.22 -23.71
N GLU A 236 0.10 10.46 -23.36
CA GLU A 236 1.08 11.46 -22.96
C GLU A 236 1.83 11.07 -21.68
N ALA A 237 1.16 10.42 -20.73
CA ALA A 237 1.79 9.93 -19.50
C ALA A 237 2.76 8.78 -19.81
N TRP A 238 2.39 7.89 -20.73
CA TRP A 238 3.26 6.82 -21.19
C TRP A 238 4.50 7.35 -21.92
N VAL A 239 4.32 8.36 -22.78
CA VAL A 239 5.43 9.04 -23.46
C VAL A 239 6.36 9.71 -22.45
N LEU A 240 5.81 10.39 -21.43
CA LEU A 240 6.62 11.00 -20.36
C LEU A 240 7.37 9.96 -19.52
N LEU A 241 6.81 8.77 -19.31
CA LEU A 241 7.53 7.69 -18.63
C LEU A 241 8.64 7.12 -19.52
N ALA A 242 8.48 7.11 -20.83
CA ALA A 242 9.47 6.58 -21.76
C ALA A 242 10.65 7.55 -22.04
N SER A 243 10.47 8.85 -21.80
CA SER A 243 11.50 9.89 -21.93
C SER A 243 12.46 9.95 -20.75
#